data_AF-A0A7V1ZFE4-F1
#
_entry.id   AF-A0A7V1ZFE4-F1
#
_cell.length_a   1.000
_cell.length_b   1.000
_cell.length_c   1.000
_cell.angle_alpha   90.00
_cell.angle_beta   90.00
_cell.angle_gamma   90.00
#
_symmetry.space_group_name_H-M   'P 1'
#
loop_
_entity.id
_entity.type
_entity.pdbx_description
1 polymer ?
#
loop_
_entity_poly.entity_id
_entity_poly.type
_entity_poly.pdbx_seq_one_letter_code
_entity_poly.pdbx_strand_id
1 'polypeptide(L)'
;MLRIGLHKFLVEANKFKNLKFAILTHSPAIDYDYELSLFKILKSGIKIKIIFTPEHGFFGTYQYGENVIENDIFGIKTISLYGNDFNSLIPKEEDLEKIDGVIFDIVDIGCRFYTYVWSCALVLKKAGEMNKKIIVLDRPNPINGVDVEGPINEITSFVGLYKIPIRHGRTYGEILKMVAEIENVDIILYEVENWNREKYLDEINFPFVMPSPNIPDVKTAVVYPGMCLLEGTNVSEGRGTTRPFEIFGAPFINPFEMKKYIEIEGAILRPIYFRPTFSKYKNEICGGFFIHVIDRRKFKPVECAVKILKTIKKLYPNEFKFLNPPYEFEYNIMPIDLLWGSSKLREEIEGFVQ
;
A
#
# COMPACT_ATOMS: atom_id res chain seq x y z
N MET A 1 4.87 17.90 19.84
CA MET A 1 4.39 17.86 18.44
C MET A 1 5.00 16.65 17.77
N LEU A 2 4.24 15.92 16.96
CA LEU A 2 4.74 14.82 16.15
C LEU A 2 5.90 15.33 15.26
N ARG A 3 7.00 14.59 15.18
CA ARG A 3 8.11 14.87 14.26
C ARG A 3 8.32 13.67 13.35
N ILE A 4 8.16 13.87 12.05
CA ILE A 4 8.43 12.82 11.06
C ILE A 4 9.93 12.77 10.73
N GLY A 5 10.39 11.73 10.05
CA GLY A 5 11.80 11.54 9.73
C GLY A 5 12.42 12.73 8.99
N LEU A 6 11.64 13.40 8.13
CA LEU A 6 12.05 14.63 7.43
C LEU A 6 12.58 15.71 8.40
N HIS A 7 11.89 15.97 9.52
CA HIS A 7 12.30 17.03 10.46
C HIS A 7 13.67 16.77 11.06
N LYS A 8 13.97 15.52 11.40
CA LYS A 8 15.27 15.14 11.96
C LYS A 8 16.36 15.17 10.90
N PHE A 9 16.07 14.67 9.71
CA PHE A 9 17.01 14.71 8.59
C PHE A 9 17.43 16.15 8.25
N LEU A 10 16.50 17.09 8.20
CA LEU A 10 16.81 18.49 7.87
C LEU A 10 17.76 19.16 8.89
N VAL A 11 17.69 18.78 10.17
CA VAL A 11 18.64 19.25 11.20
C VAL A 11 20.06 18.76 10.91
N GLU A 12 20.19 17.56 10.35
CA GLU A 12 21.48 16.91 10.07
C GLU A 12 21.93 17.00 8.60
N ALA A 13 21.14 17.63 7.73
CA ALA A 13 21.37 17.67 6.28
C ALA A 13 22.77 18.18 5.89
N ASN A 14 23.37 19.06 6.70
CA ASN A 14 24.73 19.55 6.52
C ASN A 14 25.77 18.43 6.39
N LYS A 15 25.58 17.28 7.08
CA LYS A 15 26.47 16.11 7.02
C LYS A 15 26.52 15.47 5.63
N PHE A 16 25.53 15.74 4.78
CA PHE A 16 25.32 15.04 3.51
C PHE A 16 25.40 15.93 2.27
N LYS A 17 25.64 17.25 2.40
CA LYS A 17 25.64 18.23 1.28
C LYS A 17 26.64 17.95 0.16
N ASN A 18 27.73 17.26 0.47
CA ASN A 18 28.76 16.93 -0.52
C ASN A 18 28.43 15.66 -1.32
N LEU A 19 27.45 14.87 -0.88
CA LEU A 19 27.02 13.64 -1.53
C LEU A 19 25.89 13.92 -2.53
N LYS A 20 25.79 13.07 -3.55
CA LYS A 20 24.73 13.03 -4.55
C LYS A 20 23.78 11.90 -4.21
N PHE A 21 22.49 12.19 -4.12
CA PHE A 21 21.48 11.20 -3.78
C PHE A 21 20.52 10.94 -4.93
N ALA A 22 19.99 9.72 -4.98
CA ALA A 22 18.66 9.49 -5.51
C ALA A 22 17.63 9.59 -4.38
N ILE A 23 16.38 9.85 -4.72
CA ILE A 23 15.26 9.80 -3.77
C ILE A 23 14.13 8.95 -4.33
N LEU A 24 13.64 7.98 -3.55
CA LEU A 24 12.37 7.31 -3.84
C LEU A 24 11.27 8.02 -3.08
N THR A 25 10.37 8.67 -3.81
CA THR A 25 9.31 9.51 -3.23
C THR A 25 8.13 9.69 -4.19
N HIS A 26 7.09 10.36 -3.70
CA HIS A 26 5.90 10.76 -4.46
C HIS A 26 5.33 12.06 -3.88
N SER A 27 4.38 12.68 -4.58
CA SER A 27 3.79 13.96 -4.19
C SER A 27 3.01 13.97 -2.86
N PRO A 28 2.42 12.86 -2.38
CA PRO A 28 1.85 12.79 -1.04
C PRO A 28 2.85 12.95 0.12
N ALA A 29 4.16 12.81 -0.14
CA ALA A 29 5.20 13.04 0.85
C ALA A 29 5.38 14.54 1.11
N ILE A 30 4.59 15.09 2.03
CA ILE A 30 4.62 16.51 2.43
C ILE A 30 5.01 16.73 3.89
N ASP A 31 5.25 17.99 4.25
CA ASP A 31 5.35 18.48 5.62
C ASP A 31 4.03 19.18 6.06
N TYR A 32 3.96 19.67 7.31
CA TYR A 32 2.81 20.35 7.91
C TYR A 32 2.30 21.57 7.14
N ASP A 33 3.16 22.24 6.38
CA ASP A 33 2.82 23.40 5.56
C ASP A 33 2.38 23.02 4.13
N TYR A 34 2.12 21.73 3.89
CA TYR A 34 1.73 21.19 2.58
C TYR A 34 2.78 21.36 1.49
N GLU A 35 4.01 21.73 1.84
CA GLU A 35 5.12 21.71 0.89
C GLU A 35 5.67 20.29 0.72
N LEU A 36 6.00 19.94 -0.53
CA LEU A 36 6.66 18.68 -0.86
C LEU A 36 7.96 18.53 -0.06
N SER A 37 8.13 17.36 0.54
CA SER A 37 9.33 17.03 1.30
C SER A 37 10.59 17.09 0.43
N LEU A 38 10.45 16.72 -0.86
CA LEU A 38 11.48 16.93 -1.89
C LEU A 38 11.99 18.37 -1.94
N PHE A 39 11.10 19.37 -1.94
CA PHE A 39 11.51 20.78 -2.00
C PHE A 39 12.23 21.22 -0.73
N LYS A 40 11.82 20.73 0.44
CA LYS A 40 12.51 21.01 1.69
C LYS A 40 13.92 20.41 1.71
N ILE A 41 14.07 19.19 1.22
CA ILE A 41 15.37 18.52 1.05
C ILE A 41 16.26 19.32 0.09
N LEU A 42 15.76 19.73 -1.08
CA LEU A 42 16.51 20.55 -2.03
C LEU A 42 16.93 21.91 -1.44
N LYS A 43 16.01 22.61 -0.75
CA LYS A 43 16.29 23.89 -0.05
C LYS A 43 17.36 23.76 1.03
N SER A 44 17.50 22.59 1.66
CA SER A 44 18.58 22.33 2.62
C SER A 44 19.96 22.16 1.98
N GLY A 45 20.06 22.17 0.65
CA GLY A 45 21.31 22.05 -0.11
C GLY A 45 21.74 20.61 -0.41
N ILE A 46 20.85 19.63 -0.21
CA ILE A 46 21.09 18.24 -0.62
C ILE A 46 20.98 18.13 -2.14
N LYS A 47 21.92 17.42 -2.75
CA LYS A 47 21.98 17.25 -4.21
C LYS A 47 21.22 15.99 -4.61
N ILE A 48 20.01 16.16 -5.15
CA ILE A 48 19.25 15.05 -5.76
C ILE A 48 19.57 14.98 -7.26
N LYS A 49 19.94 13.79 -7.75
CA LYS A 49 20.26 13.52 -9.16
C LYS A 49 19.21 12.69 -9.87
N ILE A 50 18.51 11.84 -9.12
CA ILE A 50 17.51 10.91 -9.66
C ILE A 50 16.32 10.90 -8.70
N ILE A 51 15.11 10.91 -9.25
CA ILE A 51 13.87 10.60 -8.55
C ILE A 51 13.42 9.21 -9.00
N PHE A 52 13.32 8.27 -8.07
CA PHE A 52 12.66 7.00 -8.30
C PHE A 52 11.18 7.11 -7.93
N THR A 53 10.28 6.65 -8.80
CA THR A 53 8.84 6.66 -8.54
C THR A 53 8.26 5.25 -8.41
N PRO A 54 7.30 5.03 -7.50
CA PRO A 54 6.64 3.73 -7.32
C PRO A 54 5.52 3.53 -8.37
N GLU A 55 4.69 2.51 -8.16
CA GLU A 55 3.56 2.07 -9.00
C GLU A 55 2.70 3.18 -9.63
N HIS A 56 2.33 4.21 -8.86
CA HIS A 56 1.43 5.27 -9.35
C HIS A 56 2.15 6.53 -9.87
N GLY A 57 3.47 6.46 -10.03
CA GLY A 57 4.32 7.59 -10.41
C GLY A 57 4.43 8.65 -9.30
N PHE A 58 5.10 9.76 -9.60
CA PHE A 58 5.30 10.83 -8.63
C PHE A 58 3.98 11.55 -8.25
N PHE A 59 3.14 11.89 -9.22
CA PHE A 59 1.90 12.62 -8.98
C PHE A 59 0.70 11.73 -8.60
N GLY A 60 0.89 10.41 -8.54
CA GLY A 60 -0.19 9.47 -8.24
C GLY A 60 -1.28 9.46 -9.31
N THR A 61 -0.95 9.71 -10.58
CA THR A 61 -1.94 9.88 -11.67
C THR A 61 -2.28 8.59 -12.40
N TYR A 62 -1.46 7.55 -12.25
CA TYR A 62 -1.62 6.27 -12.94
C TYR A 62 -2.49 5.32 -12.13
N GLN A 63 -3.37 4.57 -12.81
CA GLN A 63 -4.15 3.51 -12.17
C GLN A 63 -3.26 2.31 -11.82
N TYR A 64 -3.82 1.41 -11.01
CA TYR A 64 -3.19 0.13 -10.69
C TYR A 64 -2.90 -0.67 -11.96
N GLY A 65 -1.66 -1.18 -12.08
CA GLY A 65 -1.19 -1.93 -13.25
C GLY A 65 -0.90 -1.10 -14.51
N GLU A 66 -0.95 0.24 -14.46
CA GLU A 66 -0.56 1.09 -15.59
C GLU A 66 0.95 1.37 -15.61
N ASN A 67 1.53 1.45 -16.81
CA ASN A 67 2.92 1.85 -16.98
C ASN A 67 3.09 3.36 -16.73
N VAL A 68 4.03 3.72 -15.85
CA VAL A 68 4.39 5.11 -15.58
C VAL A 68 5.33 5.64 -16.66
N ILE A 69 5.05 6.85 -17.18
CA ILE A 69 5.90 7.49 -18.20
C ILE A 69 7.02 8.29 -17.50
N GLU A 70 8.25 8.02 -17.91
CA GLU A 70 9.44 8.73 -17.42
C GLU A 70 9.53 10.14 -18.03
N ASN A 71 9.37 11.16 -17.20
CA ASN A 71 9.63 12.55 -17.57
C ASN A 71 10.43 13.21 -16.46
N ASP A 72 11.33 14.15 -16.80
CA ASP A 72 12.05 14.91 -15.79
C ASP A 72 11.08 15.71 -14.92
N ILE A 73 11.19 15.53 -13.60
CA ILE A 73 10.36 16.20 -12.61
C ILE A 73 11.21 17.29 -11.96
N PHE A 74 10.77 18.54 -12.10
CA PHE A 74 11.50 19.70 -11.59
C PHE A 74 12.95 19.80 -12.10
N GLY A 75 13.20 19.32 -13.33
CA GLY A 75 14.54 19.30 -13.94
C GLY A 75 15.46 18.21 -13.38
N ILE A 76 14.91 17.22 -12.67
CA ILE A 76 15.64 16.07 -12.14
C ILE A 76 15.21 14.82 -12.92
N LYS A 77 16.20 14.02 -13.34
CA LYS A 77 15.96 12.74 -14.00
C LYS A 77 15.02 11.89 -13.15
N THR A 78 13.93 11.42 -13.74
CA THR A 78 12.96 10.55 -13.05
C THR A 78 12.94 9.18 -13.71
N ILE A 79 12.92 8.13 -12.90
CA ILE A 79 12.94 6.74 -13.32
C ILE A 79 11.78 6.01 -12.63
N SER A 80 10.96 5.34 -13.43
CA SER A 80 9.89 4.52 -12.86
C SER A 80 10.46 3.19 -12.36
N LEU A 81 10.11 2.82 -11.13
CA LEU A 81 10.34 1.49 -10.58
C LEU A 81 9.08 0.63 -10.66
N TYR A 82 8.26 0.85 -11.69
CA TYR A 82 7.09 0.05 -12.01
C TYR A 82 6.87 0.09 -13.52
N GLY A 83 7.11 -1.06 -14.16
CA GLY A 83 7.08 -1.25 -15.60
C GLY A 83 6.50 -2.61 -15.97
N ASN A 84 7.03 -3.24 -17.03
CA ASN A 84 6.39 -4.42 -17.63
C ASN A 84 6.70 -5.75 -16.94
N ASP A 85 7.75 -5.82 -16.12
CA ASP A 85 8.20 -7.06 -15.48
C ASP A 85 8.80 -6.79 -14.09
N PHE A 86 9.06 -7.86 -13.32
CA PHE A 86 9.60 -7.74 -11.96
C PHE A 86 10.97 -7.02 -11.91
N ASN A 87 11.81 -7.14 -12.95
CA ASN A 87 13.11 -6.48 -12.96
C ASN A 87 12.98 -4.96 -13.09
N SER A 88 11.89 -4.46 -13.68
CA SER A 88 11.59 -3.03 -13.73
C SER A 88 11.35 -2.39 -12.35
N LEU A 89 11.13 -3.20 -11.31
CA LEU A 89 10.98 -2.75 -9.92
C LEU A 89 12.33 -2.40 -9.26
N ILE A 90 13.44 -2.75 -9.91
CA ILE A 90 14.79 -2.64 -9.36
C ILE A 90 15.56 -1.58 -10.17
N PRO A 91 16.22 -0.60 -9.52
CA PRO A 91 17.01 0.39 -10.22
C PRO A 91 18.21 -0.26 -10.92
N LYS A 92 18.52 0.20 -12.12
CA LYS A 92 19.70 -0.25 -12.87
C LYS A 92 20.97 0.16 -12.15
N GLU A 93 21.99 -0.70 -12.23
CA GLU A 93 23.31 -0.41 -11.64
C GLU A 93 23.90 0.91 -12.14
N GLU A 94 23.80 1.17 -13.44
CA GLU A 94 24.26 2.42 -14.08
C GLU A 94 23.64 3.70 -13.47
N ASP A 95 22.43 3.61 -12.91
CA ASP A 95 21.78 4.73 -12.25
C ASP A 95 22.29 4.89 -10.82
N LEU A 96 22.54 3.78 -10.12
CA LEU A 96 23.13 3.78 -8.78
C LEU A 96 24.62 4.18 -8.79
N GLU A 97 25.38 3.90 -9.86
CA GLU A 97 26.77 4.35 -10.01
C GLU A 97 26.92 5.88 -10.00
N LYS A 98 25.88 6.60 -10.42
CA LYS A 98 25.89 8.07 -10.53
C LYS A 98 25.64 8.80 -9.20
N ILE A 99 25.31 8.05 -8.15
CA ILE A 99 24.95 8.56 -6.81
C ILE A 99 25.80 7.91 -5.71
N ASP A 100 25.85 8.59 -4.57
CA ASP A 100 26.51 8.15 -3.35
C ASP A 100 25.53 7.47 -2.38
N GLY A 101 24.22 7.72 -2.53
CA GLY A 101 23.19 7.15 -1.66
C GLY A 101 21.76 7.34 -2.13
N VAL A 102 20.82 6.71 -1.42
CA VAL A 102 19.38 6.79 -1.68
C VAL A 102 18.65 7.28 -0.43
N ILE A 103 17.71 8.20 -0.61
CA ILE A 103 16.78 8.66 0.42
C ILE A 103 15.39 8.06 0.14
N PHE A 104 14.74 7.47 1.14
CA PHE A 104 13.37 7.00 1.06
C PHE A 104 12.45 7.93 1.83
N ASP A 105 11.45 8.50 1.13
CA ASP A 105 10.43 9.36 1.73
C ASP A 105 9.10 9.15 1.03
N ILE A 106 8.30 8.20 1.54
CA ILE A 106 7.06 7.76 0.93
C ILE A 106 5.96 7.58 1.97
N VAL A 107 4.71 7.81 1.57
CA VAL A 107 3.53 7.60 2.40
C VAL A 107 2.96 6.20 2.12
N ASP A 108 3.12 5.30 3.08
CA ASP A 108 2.51 3.96 3.08
C ASP A 108 1.16 3.95 3.83
N ILE A 109 0.39 2.86 3.75
CA ILE A 109 -0.93 2.75 4.39
C ILE A 109 -1.08 1.63 5.42
N GLY A 110 0.00 0.92 5.76
CA GLY A 110 -0.03 -0.04 6.85
C GLY A 110 -0.54 -1.43 6.46
N CYS A 111 -0.43 -1.77 5.18
CA CYS A 111 -0.93 -3.03 4.63
C CYS A 111 0.12 -3.73 3.77
N ARG A 112 0.31 -5.03 3.97
CA ARG A 112 1.36 -5.84 3.32
C ARG A 112 1.31 -5.75 1.80
N PHE A 113 0.16 -5.82 1.17
CA PHE A 113 0.06 -5.78 -0.30
C PHE A 113 0.02 -4.37 -0.87
N TYR A 114 0.23 -3.33 -0.06
CA TYR A 114 0.51 -1.99 -0.57
C TYR A 114 2.00 -1.90 -0.93
N THR A 115 2.29 -1.79 -2.22
CA THR A 115 3.60 -2.15 -2.82
C THR A 115 4.74 -1.16 -2.53
N TYR A 116 4.46 0.01 -1.95
CA TYR A 116 5.45 1.08 -1.77
C TYR A 116 6.61 0.69 -0.85
N VAL A 117 6.33 0.03 0.28
CA VAL A 117 7.38 -0.48 1.17
C VAL A 117 8.26 -1.52 0.47
N TRP A 118 7.69 -2.27 -0.48
CA TRP A 118 8.41 -3.28 -1.26
C TRP A 118 9.25 -2.70 -2.38
N SER A 119 8.81 -1.63 -3.04
CA SER A 119 9.68 -0.82 -3.91
C SER A 119 10.90 -0.32 -3.13
N CYS A 120 10.70 0.19 -1.91
CA CYS A 120 11.81 0.61 -1.06
C CYS A 120 12.73 -0.56 -0.67
N ALA A 121 12.17 -1.73 -0.35
CA ALA A 121 12.96 -2.92 0.01
C ALA A 121 13.84 -3.41 -1.15
N LEU A 122 13.32 -3.44 -2.39
CA LEU A 122 14.09 -3.82 -3.58
C LEU A 122 15.23 -2.83 -3.86
N VAL A 123 14.96 -1.52 -3.76
CA VAL A 123 16.01 -0.50 -3.88
C VAL A 123 17.02 -0.61 -2.75
N LEU A 124 16.57 -0.86 -1.51
CA LEU A 124 17.43 -1.02 -0.34
C LEU A 124 18.43 -2.14 -0.57
N LYS A 125 17.94 -3.31 -0.99
CA LYS A 125 18.78 -4.46 -1.31
C LYS A 125 19.80 -4.12 -2.38
N LYS A 126 19.35 -3.58 -3.52
CA LYS A 126 20.24 -3.30 -4.65
C LYS A 126 21.28 -2.20 -4.33
N ALA A 127 20.87 -1.15 -3.64
CA ALA A 127 21.76 -0.09 -3.18
C ALA A 127 22.77 -0.59 -2.14
N GLY A 128 22.34 -1.49 -1.25
CA GLY A 128 23.18 -2.15 -0.25
C GLY A 128 24.29 -3.01 -0.87
N GLU A 129 23.96 -3.83 -1.88
CA GLU A 129 24.94 -4.61 -2.67
C GLU A 129 26.06 -3.73 -3.26
N MET A 130 25.73 -2.47 -3.59
CA MET A 130 26.65 -1.49 -4.16
C MET A 130 27.26 -0.54 -3.12
N ASN A 131 27.14 -0.86 -1.82
CA ASN A 131 27.64 -0.06 -0.70
C ASN A 131 27.18 1.41 -0.73
N LYS A 132 25.98 1.68 -1.25
CA LYS A 132 25.40 3.01 -1.27
C LYS A 132 24.87 3.37 0.12
N LYS A 133 24.96 4.65 0.48
CA LYS A 133 24.36 5.14 1.72
C LYS A 133 22.83 5.10 1.61
N ILE A 134 22.14 4.52 2.58
CA ILE A 134 20.67 4.45 2.58
C ILE A 134 20.12 5.26 3.75
N ILE A 135 19.19 6.16 3.47
CA ILE A 135 18.54 7.04 4.45
C ILE A 135 17.04 6.83 4.38
N VAL A 136 16.40 6.54 5.50
CA VAL A 136 14.94 6.34 5.60
C VAL A 136 14.33 7.49 6.40
N LEU A 137 13.39 8.22 5.81
CA LEU A 137 12.66 9.32 6.45
C LEU A 137 11.29 8.84 6.94
N ASP A 138 11.27 8.19 8.10
CA ASP A 138 10.10 7.46 8.55
C ASP A 138 8.83 8.32 8.71
N ARG A 139 7.66 7.70 8.51
CA ARG A 139 6.33 8.32 8.57
C ARG A 139 5.35 7.47 9.38
N PRO A 140 4.39 8.09 10.09
CA PRO A 140 3.39 7.35 10.86
C PRO A 140 2.56 6.42 9.95
N ASN A 141 2.20 5.25 10.47
CA ASN A 141 1.24 4.38 9.82
C ASN A 141 -0.18 4.97 9.97
N PRO A 142 -0.94 5.18 8.88
CA PRO A 142 -2.22 5.88 8.98
C PRO A 142 -3.32 5.10 9.68
N ILE A 143 -3.18 3.77 9.75
CA ILE A 143 -4.10 2.87 10.44
C ILE A 143 -3.54 2.33 11.76
N ASN A 144 -2.74 3.17 12.43
CA ASN A 144 -2.08 2.96 13.72
C ASN A 144 -0.87 2.01 13.69
N GLY A 145 -0.12 1.99 14.79
CA GLY A 145 1.13 1.24 14.98
C GLY A 145 1.04 0.15 16.04
N VAL A 146 -0.16 -0.37 16.32
CA VAL A 146 -0.38 -1.37 17.37
C VAL A 146 -1.22 -2.56 16.92
N ASP A 147 -2.21 -2.34 16.03
CA ASP A 147 -3.08 -3.40 15.57
C ASP A 147 -2.37 -4.27 14.52
N VAL A 148 -2.45 -5.58 14.73
CA VAL A 148 -1.95 -6.61 13.81
C VAL A 148 -3.09 -7.54 13.43
N GLU A 149 -3.22 -7.87 12.14
CA GLU A 149 -4.30 -8.71 11.65
C GLU A 149 -3.92 -9.49 10.37
N GLY A 150 -4.49 -10.68 10.21
CA GLY A 150 -4.25 -11.56 9.06
C GLY A 150 -2.99 -12.42 9.20
N PRO A 151 -2.83 -13.43 8.33
CA PRO A 151 -1.70 -14.36 8.39
C PRO A 151 -0.39 -13.68 7.96
N ILE A 152 0.71 -14.20 8.49
CA ILE A 152 2.04 -13.98 7.92
C ILE A 152 2.12 -14.77 6.60
N ASN A 153 2.69 -14.17 5.56
CA ASN A 153 2.83 -14.85 4.28
C ASN A 153 3.88 -15.97 4.32
N GLU A 154 3.50 -17.11 3.74
CA GLU A 154 4.36 -18.24 3.41
C GLU A 154 4.85 -18.14 1.96
N ILE A 155 4.02 -17.59 1.07
CA ILE A 155 4.34 -17.25 -0.32
C ILE A 155 4.90 -15.83 -0.38
N THR A 156 6.03 -15.65 -1.06
CA THR A 156 6.64 -14.33 -1.30
C THR A 156 6.41 -13.87 -2.73
N SER A 157 5.96 -12.63 -2.90
CA SER A 157 5.79 -11.96 -4.20
C SER A 157 5.93 -10.45 -4.01
N PHE A 158 5.76 -9.65 -5.06
CA PHE A 158 5.86 -8.20 -4.94
C PHE A 158 4.84 -7.59 -3.97
N VAL A 159 3.68 -8.23 -3.75
CA VAL A 159 2.67 -7.83 -2.75
C VAL A 159 2.91 -8.42 -1.35
N GLY A 160 4.10 -8.95 -1.11
CA GLY A 160 4.49 -9.55 0.17
C GLY A 160 5.91 -10.11 0.10
N LEU A 161 6.91 -9.25 -0.07
CA LEU A 161 8.30 -9.68 -0.30
C LEU A 161 8.93 -10.31 0.95
N TYR A 162 8.57 -9.84 2.14
CA TYR A 162 9.08 -10.32 3.42
C TYR A 162 7.94 -10.78 4.32
N LYS A 163 8.26 -11.68 5.25
CA LYS A 163 7.30 -12.31 6.16
C LYS A 163 6.73 -11.30 7.16
N ILE A 164 5.56 -10.75 6.85
CA ILE A 164 4.78 -9.88 7.74
C ILE A 164 3.28 -10.21 7.65
N PRO A 165 2.48 -9.92 8.70
CA PRO A 165 1.03 -10.04 8.62
C PRO A 165 0.42 -8.99 7.67
N ILE A 166 -0.83 -9.20 7.24
CA ILE A 166 -1.52 -8.32 6.28
C ILE A 166 -1.60 -6.88 6.84
N ARG A 167 -2.24 -6.69 8.00
CA ARG A 167 -2.15 -5.44 8.75
C ARG A 167 -1.01 -5.61 9.75
N HIS A 168 0.05 -4.83 9.59
CA HIS A 168 1.31 -5.09 10.28
C HIS A 168 1.59 -4.22 11.52
N GLY A 169 0.82 -3.15 11.76
CA GLY A 169 0.98 -2.31 12.95
C GLY A 169 2.36 -1.66 13.07
N ARG A 170 3.03 -1.41 11.94
CA ARG A 170 4.39 -0.85 11.88
C ARG A 170 4.46 0.35 10.96
N THR A 171 5.39 1.26 11.19
CA THR A 171 5.78 2.25 10.18
C THR A 171 6.53 1.56 9.04
N TYR A 172 6.60 2.21 7.87
CA TYR A 172 7.38 1.66 6.77
C TYR A 172 8.88 1.65 7.09
N GLY A 173 9.38 2.61 7.89
CA GLY A 173 10.76 2.62 8.35
C GLY A 173 11.12 1.46 9.28
N GLU A 174 10.19 1.04 10.16
CA GLU A 174 10.35 -0.17 10.97
C GLU A 174 10.43 -1.44 10.13
N ILE A 175 9.66 -1.51 9.03
CA ILE A 175 9.76 -2.62 8.07
C ILE A 175 11.11 -2.58 7.35
N LEU A 176 11.54 -1.41 6.86
CA LEU A 176 12.81 -1.29 6.15
C LEU A 176 14.02 -1.55 7.05
N LYS A 177 13.93 -1.27 8.35
CA LYS A 177 14.93 -1.67 9.34
C LYS A 177 15.03 -3.19 9.46
N MET A 178 13.89 -3.87 9.55
CA MET A 178 13.84 -5.34 9.55
C MET A 178 14.43 -5.92 8.24
N VAL A 179 14.10 -5.33 7.09
CA VAL A 179 14.67 -5.74 5.79
C VAL A 179 16.18 -5.53 5.77
N ALA A 180 16.66 -4.37 6.24
CA ALA A 180 18.09 -4.06 6.34
C ALA A 180 18.86 -5.08 7.20
N GLU A 181 18.30 -5.48 8.34
CA GLU A 181 18.87 -6.51 9.21
C GLU A 181 18.92 -7.88 8.51
N ILE A 182 17.87 -8.26 7.79
CA ILE A 182 17.81 -9.53 7.03
C ILE A 182 18.83 -9.55 5.88
N GLU A 183 18.95 -8.46 5.15
CA GLU A 183 19.85 -8.33 4.01
C GLU A 183 21.29 -7.94 4.40
N ASN A 184 21.56 -7.75 5.71
CA ASN A 184 22.84 -7.29 6.25
C ASN A 184 23.35 -5.98 5.59
N VAL A 185 22.45 -4.99 5.52
CA VAL A 185 22.70 -3.66 4.93
C VAL A 185 22.58 -2.58 6.00
N ASP A 186 23.55 -1.66 6.06
CA ASP A 186 23.48 -0.53 6.97
C ASP A 186 22.54 0.57 6.46
N ILE A 187 21.66 1.07 7.34
CA ILE A 187 20.76 2.17 7.05
C ILE A 187 20.85 3.28 8.10
N ILE A 188 20.56 4.52 7.70
CA ILE A 188 20.28 5.63 8.61
C ILE A 188 18.77 5.82 8.67
N LEU A 189 18.15 5.36 9.76
CA LEU A 189 16.71 5.54 9.99
C LEU A 189 16.45 6.79 10.83
N TYR A 190 15.74 7.76 10.26
CA TYR A 190 15.18 8.88 11.01
C TYR A 190 13.76 8.51 11.45
N GLU A 191 13.66 7.89 12.62
CA GLU A 191 12.40 7.43 13.21
C GLU A 191 11.43 8.57 13.51
N VAL A 192 10.13 8.27 13.42
CA VAL A 192 9.05 9.16 13.87
C VAL A 192 9.13 9.35 15.38
N GLU A 193 9.02 10.59 15.85
CA GLU A 193 9.00 10.92 17.28
C GLU A 193 7.67 11.53 17.74
N ASN A 194 7.34 11.30 19.01
CA ASN A 194 6.14 11.82 19.66
C ASN A 194 4.82 11.38 18.98
N TRP A 195 4.83 10.26 18.26
CA TRP A 195 3.62 9.63 17.75
C TRP A 195 3.04 8.71 18.83
N ASN A 196 1.77 8.93 19.21
CA ASN A 196 1.04 7.90 19.93
C ASN A 196 0.63 6.82 18.92
N ARG A 197 1.24 5.64 19.03
CA ARG A 197 1.04 4.52 18.11
C ARG A 197 -0.40 4.00 18.07
N GLU A 198 -1.21 4.24 19.10
CA GLU A 198 -2.63 3.84 19.08
C GLU A 198 -3.49 4.74 18.19
N LYS A 199 -2.99 5.94 17.86
CA LYS A 199 -3.73 6.92 17.08
C LYS A 199 -3.65 6.64 15.59
N TYR A 200 -4.80 6.78 14.93
CA TYR A 200 -4.90 6.88 13.48
C TYR A 200 -4.39 8.25 13.02
N LEU A 201 -4.03 8.39 11.73
CA LEU A 201 -3.47 9.66 11.25
C LEU A 201 -4.45 10.83 11.38
N ASP A 202 -5.74 10.57 11.19
CA ASP A 202 -6.81 11.56 11.33
C ASP A 202 -7.14 11.91 12.80
N GLU A 203 -6.48 11.29 13.78
CA GLU A 203 -6.54 11.64 15.21
C GLU A 203 -5.33 12.44 15.69
N ILE A 204 -4.36 12.66 14.80
CA ILE A 204 -3.19 13.50 15.03
C ILE A 204 -3.25 14.68 14.07
N ASN A 205 -2.62 15.79 14.46
CA ASN A 205 -2.62 17.01 13.66
C ASN A 205 -1.60 16.94 12.50
N PHE A 206 -1.64 15.89 11.68
CA PHE A 206 -0.76 15.71 10.51
C PHE A 206 -1.61 15.45 9.26
N PRO A 207 -1.30 16.09 8.12
CA PRO A 207 -2.13 15.97 6.93
C PRO A 207 -2.08 14.56 6.32
N PHE A 208 -3.24 14.06 5.90
CA PHE A 208 -3.34 12.90 5.01
C PHE A 208 -3.51 13.40 3.57
N VAL A 209 -2.56 13.06 2.70
CA VAL A 209 -2.68 13.26 1.26
C VAL A 209 -2.82 11.88 0.63
N MET A 210 -3.78 11.72 -0.28
CA MET A 210 -4.08 10.43 -0.88
C MET A 210 -2.83 9.80 -1.52
N PRO A 211 -2.33 8.65 -1.00
CA PRO A 211 -1.08 8.07 -1.47
C PRO A 211 -1.20 7.39 -2.84
N SER A 212 -2.42 7.07 -3.27
CA SER A 212 -2.76 6.56 -4.60
C SER A 212 -4.20 6.92 -5.00
N PRO A 213 -4.59 6.83 -6.30
CA PRO A 213 -5.92 7.23 -6.77
C PRO A 213 -7.10 6.63 -6.02
N ASN A 214 -6.94 5.40 -5.54
CA ASN A 214 -8.01 4.62 -4.91
C ASN A 214 -7.88 4.53 -3.38
N ILE A 215 -7.00 5.33 -2.76
CA ILE A 215 -6.91 5.51 -1.30
C ILE A 215 -7.15 7.01 -0.97
N PRO A 216 -8.37 7.53 -1.15
CA PRO A 216 -8.65 8.95 -0.99
C PRO A 216 -8.63 9.44 0.46
N ASP A 217 -8.83 8.56 1.45
CA ASP A 217 -9.01 8.93 2.86
C ASP A 217 -8.47 7.85 3.82
N VAL A 218 -8.17 8.23 5.07
CA VAL A 218 -7.80 7.30 6.15
C VAL A 218 -8.87 6.22 6.34
N LYS A 219 -10.16 6.54 6.15
CA LYS A 219 -11.26 5.57 6.18
C LYS A 219 -11.09 4.46 5.13
N THR A 220 -10.60 4.81 3.94
CA THR A 220 -10.28 3.82 2.92
C THR A 220 -9.11 2.95 3.36
N ALA A 221 -8.06 3.55 3.92
CA ALA A 221 -6.93 2.79 4.46
C ALA A 221 -7.36 1.82 5.58
N VAL A 222 -8.36 2.18 6.42
CA VAL A 222 -8.89 1.31 7.48
C VAL A 222 -9.51 0.02 6.93
N VAL A 223 -10.25 0.09 5.83
CA VAL A 223 -10.92 -1.09 5.25
C VAL A 223 -10.01 -1.88 4.28
N TYR A 224 -9.01 -1.22 3.71
CA TYR A 224 -8.14 -1.76 2.66
C TYR A 224 -7.49 -3.13 3.00
N PRO A 225 -6.94 -3.37 4.22
CA PRO A 225 -6.33 -4.65 4.57
C PRO A 225 -7.23 -5.87 4.39
N GLY A 226 -8.54 -5.70 4.48
CA GLY A 226 -9.49 -6.76 4.15
C GLY A 226 -9.98 -6.63 2.73
N MET A 227 -10.44 -5.44 2.35
CA MET A 227 -11.24 -5.26 1.13
C MET A 227 -10.42 -5.42 -0.15
N CYS A 228 -9.10 -5.26 -0.09
CA CYS A 228 -8.23 -5.57 -1.21
C CYS A 228 -8.13 -7.08 -1.51
N LEU A 229 -8.50 -7.97 -0.57
CA LEU A 229 -8.60 -9.42 -0.85
C LEU A 229 -9.60 -9.72 -1.97
N LEU A 230 -10.59 -8.85 -2.16
CA LEU A 230 -11.56 -8.98 -3.25
C LEU A 230 -10.91 -8.82 -4.63
N GLU A 231 -9.73 -8.20 -4.75
CA GLU A 231 -8.97 -8.14 -6.00
C GLU A 231 -8.70 -9.53 -6.56
N GLY A 232 -8.49 -10.53 -5.70
CA GLY A 232 -8.34 -11.93 -6.11
C GLY A 232 -9.63 -12.67 -6.48
N THR A 233 -10.74 -11.95 -6.61
CA THR A 233 -12.06 -12.51 -6.92
C THR A 233 -12.77 -11.73 -8.02
N ASN A 234 -13.85 -12.28 -8.56
CA ASN A 234 -14.72 -11.55 -9.48
C ASN A 234 -15.59 -10.47 -8.81
N VAL A 235 -15.59 -10.34 -7.48
CA VAL A 235 -16.35 -9.29 -6.77
C VAL A 235 -15.65 -7.95 -6.91
N SER A 236 -16.40 -6.89 -7.22
CA SER A 236 -15.89 -5.52 -7.26
C SER A 236 -15.59 -5.03 -5.85
N GLU A 237 -14.38 -4.51 -5.67
CA GLU A 237 -13.92 -3.76 -4.49
C GLU A 237 -14.27 -2.26 -4.57
N GLY A 238 -15.23 -1.87 -5.42
CA GLY A 238 -15.74 -0.50 -5.47
C GLY A 238 -14.86 0.50 -6.24
N ARG A 239 -13.75 0.06 -6.87
CA ARG A 239 -13.06 0.86 -7.89
C ARG A 239 -14.04 1.22 -9.02
N GLY A 240 -13.89 2.41 -9.60
CA GLY A 240 -14.91 2.97 -10.51
C GLY A 240 -16.05 3.70 -9.81
N THR A 241 -16.01 3.82 -8.47
CA THR A 241 -16.93 4.66 -7.69
C THR A 241 -16.15 5.80 -7.01
N THR A 242 -16.85 6.66 -6.27
CA THR A 242 -16.22 7.70 -5.44
C THR A 242 -15.77 7.19 -4.07
N ARG A 243 -15.96 5.90 -3.76
CA ARG A 243 -15.66 5.28 -2.46
C ARG A 243 -15.05 3.88 -2.64
N PRO A 244 -13.86 3.77 -3.28
CA PRO A 244 -13.18 2.50 -3.47
C PRO A 244 -12.87 1.83 -2.12
N PHE A 245 -12.92 0.50 -2.10
CA PHE A 245 -12.74 -0.39 -0.94
C PHE A 245 -13.78 -0.23 0.20
N GLU A 246 -14.38 0.94 0.38
CA GLU A 246 -15.53 1.15 1.27
C GLU A 246 -16.83 0.54 0.70
N ILE A 247 -16.87 0.31 -0.62
CA ILE A 247 -17.96 -0.34 -1.33
C ILE A 247 -17.47 -1.67 -1.90
N PHE A 248 -18.33 -2.70 -1.84
CA PHE A 248 -18.13 -3.92 -2.61
C PHE A 248 -19.43 -4.46 -3.19
N GLY A 249 -19.35 -5.26 -4.26
CA GLY A 249 -20.51 -5.91 -4.85
C GLY A 249 -20.26 -6.58 -6.19
N ALA A 250 -21.31 -7.17 -6.75
CA ALA A 250 -21.31 -7.78 -8.07
C ALA A 250 -22.74 -7.80 -8.64
N PRO A 251 -22.93 -7.99 -9.96
CA PRO A 251 -24.25 -8.03 -10.58
C PRO A 251 -25.16 -9.15 -10.04
N PHE A 252 -24.57 -10.25 -9.58
CA PHE A 252 -25.30 -11.40 -9.04
C PHE A 252 -25.70 -11.26 -7.57
N ILE A 253 -25.21 -10.25 -6.85
CA ILE A 253 -25.49 -10.09 -5.42
C ILE A 253 -26.81 -9.36 -5.21
N ASN A 254 -27.73 -9.99 -4.48
CA ASN A 254 -28.86 -9.32 -3.85
C ASN A 254 -28.46 -8.88 -2.42
N PRO A 255 -28.27 -7.57 -2.18
CA PRO A 255 -27.76 -7.11 -0.89
C PRO A 255 -28.80 -7.15 0.23
N PHE A 256 -30.09 -7.16 -0.09
CA PHE A 256 -31.14 -7.28 0.93
C PHE A 256 -31.25 -8.71 1.46
N GLU A 257 -31.02 -9.70 0.60
CA GLU A 257 -30.95 -11.11 1.02
C GLU A 257 -29.64 -11.39 1.77
N MET A 258 -28.49 -10.97 1.23
CA MET A 258 -27.20 -11.21 1.85
C MET A 258 -27.10 -10.61 3.26
N LYS A 259 -27.73 -9.46 3.52
CA LYS A 259 -27.69 -8.79 4.83
C LYS A 259 -28.18 -9.66 5.98
N LYS A 260 -29.05 -10.64 5.71
CA LYS A 260 -29.59 -11.57 6.72
C LYS A 260 -28.54 -12.55 7.27
N TYR A 261 -27.41 -12.69 6.58
CA TYR A 261 -26.39 -13.71 6.87
C TYR A 261 -25.07 -13.15 7.38
N ILE A 262 -24.93 -11.82 7.47
CA ILE A 262 -23.65 -11.19 7.79
C ILE A 262 -23.82 -10.02 8.75
N GLU A 263 -23.08 -10.10 9.85
CA GLU A 263 -22.91 -9.03 10.82
C GLU A 263 -21.42 -8.84 11.08
N ILE A 264 -21.00 -7.58 11.19
CA ILE A 264 -19.61 -7.19 11.34
C ILE A 264 -19.49 -6.32 12.59
N GLU A 265 -18.63 -6.71 13.52
CA GLU A 265 -18.37 -5.88 14.69
C GLU A 265 -17.69 -4.56 14.27
N GLY A 266 -18.13 -3.44 14.85
CA GLY A 266 -17.57 -2.12 14.56
C GLY A 266 -17.97 -1.52 13.21
N ALA A 267 -18.78 -2.21 12.39
CA ALA A 267 -19.26 -1.68 11.11
C ALA A 267 -20.72 -2.03 10.80
N ILE A 268 -21.38 -1.17 10.03
CA ILE A 268 -22.71 -1.42 9.46
C ILE A 268 -22.58 -1.64 7.96
N LEU A 269 -22.99 -2.83 7.51
CA LEU A 269 -23.13 -3.13 6.08
C LEU A 269 -24.47 -2.58 5.58
N ARG A 270 -24.44 -1.46 4.85
CA ARG A 270 -25.63 -0.83 4.26
C ARG A 270 -25.84 -1.31 2.82
N PRO A 271 -26.96 -1.99 2.49
CA PRO A 271 -27.28 -2.40 1.14
C PRO A 271 -27.29 -1.23 0.16
N ILE A 272 -26.67 -1.40 -1.00
CA ILE A 272 -26.68 -0.44 -2.11
C ILE A 272 -26.70 -1.16 -3.46
N TYR A 273 -27.05 -0.39 -4.50
CA TYR A 273 -26.69 -0.69 -5.87
C TYR A 273 -25.76 0.42 -6.37
N PHE A 274 -24.76 0.05 -7.16
CA PHE A 274 -23.79 0.98 -7.74
C PHE A 274 -23.38 0.53 -9.14
N ARG A 275 -22.78 1.45 -9.91
CA ARG A 275 -22.34 1.20 -11.28
C ARG A 275 -20.91 1.74 -11.46
N PRO A 276 -19.87 0.87 -11.48
CA PRO A 276 -18.49 1.28 -11.68
C PRO A 276 -18.27 1.97 -13.04
N THR A 277 -17.45 3.02 -13.07
CA THR A 277 -17.03 3.70 -14.31
C THR A 277 -15.76 3.11 -14.94
N PHE A 278 -15.00 2.32 -14.17
CA PHE A 278 -13.83 1.54 -14.61
C PHE A 278 -13.68 0.30 -13.71
N SER A 279 -12.66 -0.53 -13.97
CA SER A 279 -12.41 -1.81 -13.27
C SER A 279 -13.54 -2.84 -13.48
N LYS A 280 -13.65 -3.83 -12.59
CA LYS A 280 -14.64 -4.91 -12.62
C LYS A 280 -16.06 -4.37 -12.77
N TYR A 281 -16.83 -5.02 -13.64
CA TYR A 281 -18.22 -4.67 -13.92
C TYR A 281 -18.42 -3.21 -14.36
N LYS A 282 -17.44 -2.65 -15.07
CA LYS A 282 -17.55 -1.32 -15.69
C LYS A 282 -18.87 -1.22 -16.46
N ASN A 283 -19.64 -0.19 -16.16
CA ASN A 283 -20.94 0.10 -16.75
C ASN A 283 -22.04 -0.95 -16.47
N GLU A 284 -21.86 -1.87 -15.53
CA GLU A 284 -22.90 -2.81 -15.09
C GLU A 284 -23.40 -2.44 -13.68
N ILE A 285 -24.67 -2.73 -13.39
CA ILE A 285 -25.25 -2.50 -12.06
C ILE A 285 -24.83 -3.65 -11.15
N CYS A 286 -24.15 -3.32 -10.05
CA CYS A 286 -23.77 -4.23 -8.99
C CYS A 286 -24.67 -4.03 -7.77
N GLY A 287 -25.20 -5.12 -7.22
CA GLY A 287 -25.74 -5.11 -5.86
C GLY A 287 -24.62 -5.39 -4.85
N GLY A 288 -24.70 -4.78 -3.67
CA GLY A 288 -23.66 -4.94 -2.67
C GLY A 288 -23.84 -4.04 -1.45
N PHE A 289 -22.73 -3.68 -0.81
CA PHE A 289 -22.77 -2.93 0.44
C PHE A 289 -21.79 -1.77 0.45
N PHE A 290 -22.21 -0.71 1.13
CA PHE A 290 -21.31 0.28 1.70
C PHE A 290 -20.95 -0.16 3.13
N ILE A 291 -19.66 -0.24 3.44
CA ILE A 291 -19.13 -0.55 4.78
C ILE A 291 -19.02 0.75 5.59
N HIS A 292 -19.96 1.00 6.50
CA HIS A 292 -19.90 2.13 7.42
C HIS A 292 -19.16 1.70 8.68
N VAL A 293 -17.86 1.98 8.79
CA VAL A 293 -17.10 1.74 10.02
C VAL A 293 -17.55 2.74 11.09
N ILE A 294 -18.28 2.25 12.10
CA ILE A 294 -18.86 3.06 13.19
C ILE A 294 -17.98 3.05 14.44
N ASP A 295 -17.15 2.02 14.62
CA ASP A 295 -16.13 1.93 15.66
C ASP A 295 -14.91 1.20 15.11
N ARG A 296 -13.93 1.98 14.64
CA ARG A 296 -12.71 1.45 14.02
C ARG A 296 -11.78 0.71 14.98
N ARG A 297 -11.94 0.90 16.30
CA ARG A 297 -11.13 0.18 17.31
C ARG A 297 -11.63 -1.25 17.52
N LYS A 298 -12.90 -1.51 17.21
CA LYS A 298 -13.49 -2.86 17.20
C LYS A 298 -13.50 -3.50 15.83
N PHE A 299 -13.52 -2.70 14.76
CA PHE A 299 -13.54 -3.20 13.40
C PHE A 299 -12.25 -3.93 13.01
N LYS A 300 -12.40 -5.17 12.54
CA LYS A 300 -11.32 -6.04 12.06
C LYS A 300 -11.45 -6.24 10.54
N PRO A 301 -10.73 -5.46 9.70
CA PRO A 301 -10.91 -5.47 8.24
C PRO A 301 -10.68 -6.84 7.58
N VAL A 302 -9.64 -7.59 7.96
CA VAL A 302 -9.33 -8.89 7.38
C VAL A 302 -10.42 -9.91 7.75
N GLU A 303 -10.84 -9.95 9.01
CA GLU A 303 -11.96 -10.78 9.45
C GLU A 303 -13.25 -10.43 8.69
N CYS A 304 -13.53 -9.14 8.51
CA CYS A 304 -14.68 -8.66 7.74
C CYS A 304 -14.65 -9.21 6.31
N ALA A 305 -13.51 -9.13 5.63
CA ALA A 305 -13.37 -9.64 4.27
C ALA A 305 -13.55 -11.17 4.19
N VAL A 306 -12.99 -11.93 5.14
CA VAL A 306 -13.20 -13.39 5.20
C VAL A 306 -14.68 -13.73 5.39
N LYS A 307 -15.40 -13.03 6.29
CA LYS A 307 -16.85 -13.20 6.46
C LYS A 307 -17.63 -12.86 5.19
N ILE A 308 -17.26 -11.78 4.50
CA ILE A 308 -17.86 -11.38 3.22
C ILE A 308 -17.66 -12.49 2.17
N LEU A 309 -16.42 -12.95 1.97
CA LEU A 309 -16.09 -13.96 0.98
C LEU A 309 -16.84 -15.29 1.23
N LYS A 310 -16.84 -15.78 2.47
CA LYS A 310 -17.60 -16.99 2.85
C LYS A 310 -19.10 -16.83 2.62
N THR A 311 -19.66 -15.66 2.97
CA THR A 311 -21.09 -15.38 2.78
C THR A 311 -21.45 -15.33 1.30
N ILE A 312 -20.63 -14.68 0.46
CA ILE A 312 -20.84 -14.63 -0.99
C ILE A 312 -20.73 -16.03 -1.58
N LYS A 313 -19.71 -16.81 -1.23
CA LYS A 313 -19.55 -18.19 -1.72
C LYS A 313 -20.75 -19.07 -1.35
N LYS A 314 -21.28 -18.92 -0.14
CA LYS A 314 -22.44 -19.67 0.34
C LYS A 314 -23.72 -19.33 -0.44
N LEU A 315 -23.98 -18.05 -0.69
CA LEU A 315 -25.22 -17.60 -1.32
C LEU A 315 -25.19 -17.67 -2.85
N TYR A 316 -24.01 -17.55 -3.44
CA TYR A 316 -23.81 -17.48 -4.90
C TYR A 316 -22.69 -18.45 -5.35
N PRO A 317 -22.81 -19.76 -5.06
CA PRO A 317 -21.71 -20.73 -5.24
C PRO A 317 -21.30 -20.94 -6.70
N ASN A 318 -22.21 -20.68 -7.65
CA ASN A 318 -21.99 -20.87 -9.09
C ASN A 318 -21.41 -19.62 -9.76
N GLU A 319 -21.74 -18.44 -9.23
CA GLU A 319 -21.35 -17.14 -9.76
C GLU A 319 -20.03 -16.63 -9.18
N PHE A 320 -19.77 -16.90 -7.89
CA PHE A 320 -18.53 -16.48 -7.23
C PHE A 320 -17.32 -17.26 -7.76
N LYS A 321 -16.25 -16.53 -8.12
CA LYS A 321 -15.01 -17.09 -8.64
C LYS A 321 -13.80 -16.37 -8.08
N PHE A 322 -12.76 -17.13 -7.76
CA PHE A 322 -11.41 -16.59 -7.65
C PHE A 322 -10.86 -16.28 -9.05
N LEU A 323 -10.07 -15.23 -9.17
CA LEU A 323 -9.41 -14.90 -10.44
C LEU A 323 -8.20 -15.81 -10.66
N ASN A 324 -7.88 -16.05 -11.92
CA ASN A 324 -6.66 -16.75 -12.32
C ASN A 324 -5.50 -15.75 -12.44
N PRO A 325 -4.24 -16.21 -12.40
CA PRO A 325 -3.08 -15.39 -12.75
C PRO A 325 -3.20 -14.77 -14.17
N PRO A 326 -2.46 -13.70 -14.48
CA PRO A 326 -1.40 -13.08 -13.67
C PRO A 326 -1.88 -12.04 -12.66
N TYR A 327 -1.05 -11.71 -11.67
CA TYR A 327 -1.23 -10.60 -10.73
C TYR A 327 0.11 -10.13 -10.18
N GLU A 328 0.40 -8.84 -10.26
CA GLU A 328 1.61 -8.21 -9.68
C GLU A 328 2.91 -8.95 -10.00
N PHE A 329 3.16 -9.11 -11.30
CA PHE A 329 4.34 -9.78 -11.87
C PHE A 329 4.46 -11.28 -11.55
N GLU A 330 3.44 -11.90 -10.96
CA GLU A 330 3.33 -13.34 -10.78
C GLU A 330 2.35 -13.93 -11.80
N TYR A 331 2.74 -15.05 -12.41
CA TYR A 331 2.05 -15.65 -13.55
C TYR A 331 1.50 -17.06 -13.28
N ASN A 332 1.83 -17.65 -12.12
CA ASN A 332 1.50 -19.05 -11.81
C ASN A 332 0.65 -19.21 -10.55
N ILE A 333 0.71 -18.25 -9.62
CA ILE A 333 0.01 -18.33 -8.33
C ILE A 333 -1.24 -17.45 -8.36
N MET A 334 -2.36 -18.00 -7.86
CA MET A 334 -3.63 -17.28 -7.86
C MET A 334 -3.53 -15.98 -7.04
N PRO A 335 -4.16 -14.88 -7.48
CA PRO A 335 -4.03 -13.59 -6.80
C PRO A 335 -4.47 -13.61 -5.34
N ILE A 336 -5.54 -14.36 -5.03
CA ILE A 336 -6.01 -14.52 -3.64
C ILE A 336 -4.96 -15.21 -2.75
N ASP A 337 -4.20 -16.16 -3.28
CA ASP A 337 -3.18 -16.90 -2.55
C ASP A 337 -1.96 -16.01 -2.29
N LEU A 338 -1.63 -15.10 -3.22
CA LEU A 338 -0.60 -14.06 -3.05
C LEU A 338 -1.00 -13.04 -1.98
N LEU A 339 -2.23 -12.52 -2.07
CA LEU A 339 -2.75 -11.52 -1.14
C LEU A 339 -2.89 -12.08 0.27
N TRP A 340 -3.38 -13.31 0.41
CA TRP A 340 -3.45 -14.01 1.69
C TRP A 340 -2.07 -14.47 2.18
N GLY A 341 -1.17 -14.82 1.27
CA GLY A 341 0.17 -15.33 1.55
C GLY A 341 0.24 -16.84 1.69
N SER A 342 -0.83 -17.57 1.38
CA SER A 342 -0.89 -19.04 1.26
C SER A 342 -2.20 -19.44 0.56
N SER A 343 -2.34 -20.69 0.14
CA SER A 343 -3.61 -21.20 -0.43
C SER A 343 -4.73 -21.42 0.60
N LYS A 344 -4.41 -21.30 1.91
CA LYS A 344 -5.31 -21.69 3.01
C LYS A 344 -6.69 -21.02 2.95
N LEU A 345 -6.77 -19.71 2.69
CA LEU A 345 -8.06 -19.02 2.61
C LEU A 345 -8.91 -19.51 1.44
N ARG A 346 -8.29 -19.70 0.27
CA ARG A 346 -8.98 -20.19 -0.91
C ARG A 346 -9.50 -21.60 -0.68
N GLU A 347 -8.63 -22.51 -0.22
CA GLU A 347 -8.99 -23.89 0.11
C GLU A 347 -10.11 -23.97 1.15
N GLU A 348 -10.08 -23.11 2.17
CA GLU A 348 -11.14 -23.03 3.18
C GLU A 348 -12.47 -22.56 2.58
N ILE A 349 -12.47 -21.54 1.70
CA ILE A 349 -13.69 -21.04 1.04
C ILE A 349 -14.23 -22.05 0.02
N GLU A 350 -13.35 -22.72 -0.73
CA GLU A 350 -13.74 -23.77 -1.69
C GLU A 350 -14.31 -25.00 -0.96
N GLY A 351 -13.71 -25.37 0.18
CA GLY A 351 -14.19 -26.42 1.08
C GLY A 351 -15.44 -26.04 1.88
N PHE A 352 -15.82 -24.76 1.93
CA PHE A 352 -17.03 -24.27 2.63
C PHE A 352 -18.35 -24.71 1.97
N VAL A 353 -18.29 -25.59 0.96
CA VAL A 353 -19.42 -26.26 0.36
C VAL A 353 -19.51 -27.70 0.90
N GLN A 354 -19.97 -27.83 2.16
CA GLN A 354 -20.54 -29.08 2.69
C GLN A 354 -21.78 -28.78 3.53
#